data_AF-A0A6V7M600-F1
#
_entry.id   AF-A0A6V7M600-F1
#
_cell.length_a   1.000
_cell.length_b   1.000
_cell.length_c   1.000
_cell.angle_alpha   90.00
_cell.angle_beta   90.00
_cell.angle_gamma   90.00
#
_symmetry.space_group_name_H-M   'P 1'
#
loop_
_entity.id
_entity.type
_entity.pdbx_description
1 polymer ?
#
loop_
_entity_poly.entity_id
_entity_poly.type
_entity_poly.pdbx_seq_one_letter_code
_entity_poly.pdbx_strand_id
1 'polypeptide(L)'
;DGQIDWNDDTGCATRSDLDYRRSDGSRRKYPCPKCSSVYSHDFSLRHHLRYECGKLPRFGCPYCHYLSKRASNVHVHVKRVHKQQPYAVDYTKSLSK
;
A
#
# COMPACT_ATOMS: atom_id res chain seq x y z
N ASP A 1 -16.13 -8.43 19.02
CA ASP A 1 -16.50 -8.00 17.67
C ASP A 1 -16.25 -6.50 17.60
N GLY A 2 -15.10 -6.09 17.06
CA GLY A 2 -14.59 -4.71 17.17
C GLY A 2 -14.83 -3.96 15.87
N GLN A 3 -15.94 -3.23 15.81
CA GLN A 3 -16.30 -2.37 14.69
C GLN A 3 -15.34 -1.18 14.66
N ILE A 4 -14.51 -1.10 13.63
CA ILE A 4 -13.64 0.05 13.42
C ILE A 4 -14.50 1.08 12.68
N ASP A 5 -15.09 2.01 13.43
CA ASP A 5 -15.83 3.14 12.88
C ASP A 5 -14.89 4.08 12.12
N TRP A 6 -15.12 4.22 10.81
CA TRP A 6 -14.29 5.00 9.87
C TRP A 6 -14.99 6.28 9.40
N ASN A 7 -15.58 7.03 10.33
CA ASN A 7 -16.13 8.35 10.03
C ASN A 7 -15.64 9.36 11.06
N ASP A 8 -14.46 9.94 10.83
CA ASP A 8 -14.17 11.25 11.39
C ASP A 8 -13.31 12.03 10.39
N ASP A 9 -13.98 12.90 9.65
CA ASP A 9 -13.43 13.96 8.80
C ASP A 9 -12.91 15.12 9.71
N THR A 10 -12.12 14.80 10.75
CA THR A 10 -11.59 15.82 11.66
C THR A 10 -10.39 16.53 11.00
N GLY A 11 -10.70 17.62 10.29
CA GLY A 11 -10.17 18.94 10.62
C GLY A 11 -8.68 19.19 10.34
N CYS A 12 -8.44 19.96 9.29
CA CYS A 12 -7.29 20.85 9.15
C CYS A 12 -7.06 21.68 10.43
N ALA A 13 -5.81 21.71 10.89
CA ALA A 13 -5.35 22.23 12.18
C ALA A 13 -5.83 23.66 12.51
N THR A 14 -6.30 23.88 13.74
CA THR A 14 -6.56 25.21 14.31
C THR A 14 -5.31 25.77 15.00
N ARG A 15 -5.25 27.10 15.14
CA ARG A 15 -4.06 27.89 15.50
C ARG A 15 -3.62 27.80 16.98
N SER A 16 -3.90 26.71 17.70
CA SER A 16 -3.59 26.56 19.13
C SER A 16 -2.71 25.35 19.51
N ASP A 17 -2.17 24.59 18.55
CA ASP A 17 -1.32 23.41 18.82
C ASP A 17 0.20 23.70 18.89
N LEU A 18 0.59 24.89 19.37
CA LEU A 18 2.01 25.31 19.43
C LEU A 18 2.84 24.63 20.53
N ASP A 19 2.29 23.66 21.28
CA ASP A 19 3.04 22.86 22.27
C ASP A 19 3.51 21.48 21.75
N TYR A 20 3.24 21.11 20.49
CA TYR A 20 3.82 19.91 19.87
C TYR A 20 5.24 20.17 19.31
N ARG A 21 6.08 20.90 20.04
CA ARG A 21 7.48 21.11 19.68
C ARG A 21 8.40 20.85 20.87
N ARG A 22 8.36 19.62 21.37
CA ARG A 22 9.49 19.05 22.12
C ARG A 22 10.16 17.99 21.26
N SER A 23 11.40 18.30 20.89
CA SER A 23 12.37 17.38 20.30
C SER A 23 12.44 16.08 21.07
N ASP A 24 11.76 15.08 20.56
CA ASP A 24 12.21 13.69 20.62
C ASP A 24 12.23 13.20 19.19
N GLY A 25 13.36 12.64 18.75
CA GLY A 25 13.59 12.19 17.38
C GLY A 25 12.73 10.99 16.95
N SER A 26 11.70 10.62 17.71
CA SER A 26 10.77 9.57 17.36
C SER A 26 9.76 10.09 16.33
N ARG A 27 10.07 9.88 15.05
CA ARG A 27 9.03 9.87 14.02
C ARG A 27 8.00 8.82 14.43
N ARG A 28 6.77 9.23 14.77
CA ARG A 28 5.66 8.31 15.07
C ARG A 28 5.60 7.25 13.98
N LYS A 29 5.80 5.98 14.36
CA LYS A 29 5.73 4.83 13.46
C LYS A 29 4.31 4.27 13.51
N TYR A 30 3.82 3.81 12.37
CA TYR A 30 2.47 3.29 12.18
C TYR A 30 2.55 1.81 11.79
N PRO A 31 2.64 0.89 12.77
CA PRO A 31 2.71 -0.55 12.52
C PRO A 31 1.35 -1.10 12.10
N CYS A 32 1.37 -2.09 11.20
CA CYS A 32 0.17 -2.84 10.84
C CYS A 32 -0.17 -3.86 11.94
N PRO A 33 -1.43 -3.92 12.42
CA PRO A 33 -1.84 -4.92 13.42
C PRO A 33 -1.94 -6.34 12.87
N LYS A 34 -1.97 -6.51 11.53
CA LYS A 34 -2.19 -7.78 10.85
C LYS A 34 -0.93 -8.36 10.20
N CYS A 35 0.15 -7.59 10.09
CA CYS A 35 1.42 -8.04 9.52
C CYS A 35 2.60 -7.24 10.08
N SER A 36 3.84 -7.66 9.78
CA SER A 36 5.07 -7.05 10.27
C SER A 36 5.49 -5.75 9.56
N SER A 37 4.57 -5.09 8.83
CA SER A 37 4.88 -3.86 8.08
C SER A 37 4.72 -2.62 8.94
N VAL A 38 5.70 -1.71 8.87
CA VAL A 38 5.70 -0.45 9.63
C VAL A 38 5.85 0.73 8.69
N TYR A 39 4.99 1.74 8.86
CA TYR A 39 4.92 2.92 8.01
C TYR A 39 5.31 4.18 8.77
N SER A 40 5.84 5.18 8.05
CA SER A 40 6.21 6.47 8.64
C SER A 40 5.05 7.47 8.71
N HIS A 41 3.93 7.17 8.04
CA HIS A 41 2.74 8.01 7.98
C HIS A 41 1.46 7.17 8.12
N ASP A 42 0.43 7.75 8.73
CA ASP A 42 -0.86 7.09 8.93
C ASP A 42 -1.54 6.77 7.59
N PHE A 43 -1.46 7.68 6.62
CA PHE A 43 -2.06 7.52 5.30
C PHE A 43 -1.50 6.26 4.59
N SER A 44 -0.20 6.01 4.73
CA SER A 44 0.44 4.82 4.17
C SER A 44 -0.05 3.53 4.84
N LEU A 45 -0.19 3.52 6.17
CA LEU A 45 -0.77 2.40 6.90
C LEU A 45 -2.23 2.15 6.48
N ARG A 46 -3.04 3.21 6.35
CA ARG A 46 -4.44 3.12 5.95
C ARG A 46 -4.59 2.55 4.54
N HIS A 47 -3.79 3.04 3.60
CA HIS A 47 -3.73 2.50 2.25
C HIS A 47 -3.31 1.02 2.25
N HIS A 48 -2.28 0.66 3.02
CA HIS A 48 -1.84 -0.71 3.18
C HIS A 48 -2.96 -1.62 3.70
N LEU A 49 -3.64 -1.23 4.77
CA LEU A 49 -4.73 -2.00 5.36
C LEU A 49 -5.88 -2.23 4.37
N ARG A 50 -6.23 -1.20 3.58
CA ARG A 50 -7.33 -1.28 2.62
C ARG A 50 -7.01 -2.13 1.39
N TYR A 51 -5.77 -2.10 0.90
CA TYR A 51 -5.44 -2.63 -0.43
C TYR A 51 -4.38 -3.73 -0.45
N GLU A 52 -3.58 -3.92 0.59
CA GLU A 52 -2.40 -4.79 0.55
C GLU A 52 -2.36 -5.83 1.66
N CYS A 53 -2.84 -5.45 2.84
CA CYS A 53 -2.80 -6.30 4.02
C CYS A 53 -3.72 -7.50 3.84
N GLY A 54 -3.18 -8.70 3.98
CA GLY A 54 -3.92 -9.96 3.78
C GLY A 54 -4.37 -10.24 2.34
N LYS A 55 -4.03 -9.39 1.35
CA LYS A 55 -4.37 -9.63 -0.05
C LYS A 55 -3.26 -10.42 -0.74
N LEU A 56 -3.66 -11.47 -1.46
CA LEU A 56 -2.77 -12.23 -2.33
C LEU A 56 -2.30 -11.37 -3.52
N PRO A 57 -1.10 -11.60 -4.05
CA PRO A 57 -0.66 -10.94 -5.26
C PRO A 57 -1.58 -11.34 -6.41
N ARG A 58 -2.28 -10.35 -6.98
CA ARG A 58 -3.25 -10.57 -8.07
C ARG A 58 -2.68 -10.27 -9.45
N PHE A 59 -1.54 -9.59 -9.51
CA PHE A 59 -0.95 -9.13 -10.75
C PHE A 59 0.28 -9.99 -11.07
N GLY A 60 0.23 -10.72 -12.17
CA GLY A 60 1.34 -11.56 -12.65
C GLY A 60 2.06 -10.93 -13.82
N CYS A 61 3.37 -11.19 -13.92
CA CYS A 61 4.13 -10.92 -15.12
C CYS A 61 3.76 -11.95 -16.21
N PRO A 62 3.49 -11.54 -17.46
CA PRO A 62 3.19 -12.48 -18.54
C PRO A 62 4.43 -13.24 -19.04
N TYR A 63 5.64 -12.79 -18.67
CA TYR A 63 6.91 -13.31 -19.19
C TYR A 63 7.69 -14.17 -18.17
N CYS A 64 7.25 -14.23 -16.91
CA CYS A 64 7.86 -15.06 -15.88
C CYS A 64 6.91 -15.30 -14.69
N HIS A 65 7.35 -16.08 -13.70
CA HIS A 65 6.56 -16.39 -12.49
C HIS A 65 6.50 -15.25 -11.44
N TYR A 66 6.85 -14.02 -11.80
CA TYR A 66 6.79 -12.88 -10.88
C TYR A 66 5.34 -12.47 -10.60
N LEU A 67 4.98 -12.39 -9.31
CA LEU A 67 3.66 -11.98 -8.83
C LEU A 67 3.79 -10.78 -7.90
N SER A 68 2.82 -9.86 -7.98
CA SER A 68 2.76 -8.65 -7.17
C SER A 68 1.33 -8.30 -6.75
N LYS A 69 1.24 -7.58 -5.63
CA LYS A 69 -0.01 -6.99 -5.12
C LYS A 69 -0.42 -5.71 -5.86
N ARG A 70 0.49 -5.08 -6.60
CA ARG A 70 0.24 -3.85 -7.37
C ARG A 70 0.63 -4.01 -8.84
N ALA A 71 -0.19 -3.48 -9.74
CA ALA A 71 0.07 -3.45 -11.18
C ALA A 71 1.31 -2.60 -11.52
N SER A 72 1.52 -1.47 -10.83
CA SER A 72 2.68 -0.60 -11.03
C SER A 72 4.01 -1.34 -10.84
N ASN A 73 4.08 -2.23 -9.85
CA ASN A 73 5.27 -3.03 -9.58
C ASN A 73 5.52 -4.06 -10.69
N VAL A 74 4.47 -4.68 -11.26
CA VAL A 74 4.61 -5.58 -12.42
C VAL A 74 5.09 -4.81 -13.64
N HIS A 75 4.54 -3.62 -13.88
CA HIS A 75 4.97 -2.76 -14.98
C HIS A 75 6.47 -2.40 -14.88
N VAL A 76 6.91 -1.94 -13.70
CA VAL A 76 8.33 -1.64 -13.46
C VAL A 76 9.20 -2.89 -13.57
N HIS A 77 8.73 -4.04 -13.10
CA HIS A 77 9.41 -5.33 -13.25
C HIS A 77 9.62 -5.69 -14.72
N VAL A 78 8.56 -5.66 -15.54
CA VAL A 78 8.62 -5.95 -16.98
C VAL A 78 9.61 -5.02 -17.65
N LYS A 79 9.55 -3.72 -17.39
CA LYS A 79 10.47 -2.74 -17.97
C LYS A 79 11.94 -2.99 -17.61
N ARG A 80 12.23 -3.48 -16.40
CA ARG A 80 13.60 -3.68 -15.91
C ARG A 80 14.18 -5.04 -16.30
N VAL A 81 13.38 -6.09 -16.23
CA VAL A 81 13.79 -7.49 -16.43
C VAL A 81 13.55 -7.94 -17.87
N HIS A 82 12.43 -7.55 -18.46
CA HIS A 82 12.01 -7.93 -19.81
C HIS A 82 12.14 -6.74 -20.78
N LYS A 83 13.34 -6.14 -20.84
CA LYS A 83 13.64 -4.90 -21.59
C LYS A 83 13.30 -4.95 -23.09
N GLN A 84 13.19 -6.15 -23.65
CA GLN A 84 12.95 -6.41 -25.08
C GLN A 84 11.51 -6.85 -25.39
N GLN A 85 10.62 -6.86 -24.40
CA GLN A 85 9.24 -7.34 -24.57
C GLN A 85 8.25 -6.18 -24.69
N PRO A 86 7.28 -6.23 -25.64
CA PRO A 86 6.26 -5.20 -25.78
C PRO A 86 5.33 -5.17 -24.56
N TYR A 87 4.80 -3.98 -24.27
CA TYR A 87 3.91 -3.69 -23.17
C TYR A 87 2.55 -4.39 -23.37
N ALA A 88 2.39 -5.62 -22.88
CA ALA A 88 1.09 -6.30 -22.92
C ALA A 88 0.41 -6.25 -21.56
N VAL A 89 -0.64 -5.43 -21.49
CA VAL A 89 -1.68 -5.44 -20.47
C VAL A 89 -2.69 -6.53 -20.82
N ASP A 90 -2.94 -7.46 -19.90
CA ASP A 90 -4.28 -8.02 -19.68
C ASP A 90 -4.32 -8.68 -18.29
N TYR A 91 -5.13 -8.15 -17.40
CA TYR A 91 -5.19 -8.54 -15.98
C TYR A 91 -6.57 -9.10 -15.56
N THR A 92 -7.42 -9.53 -16.50
CA THR A 92 -8.74 -10.11 -16.17
C THR A 92 -9.06 -11.47 -16.78
N LYS A 93 -8.14 -12.15 -17.48
CA LYS A 93 -8.34 -13.57 -17.88
C LYS A 93 -7.79 -14.57 -16.87
N SER A 94 -8.29 -14.55 -15.63
CA SER A 94 -8.10 -15.69 -14.69
C SER A 94 -9.20 -15.83 -13.63
N LEU A 95 -10.39 -15.26 -13.85
CA LEU A 95 -11.59 -15.54 -13.04
C LEU A 95 -12.74 -16.03 -13.92
N SER A 96 -12.45 -16.96 -14.81
CA SER A 96 -13.46 -17.81 -15.45
C SER A 96 -12.99 -19.26 -15.39
N LYS A 97 -13.32 -19.92 -14.30
CA LYS A 97 -13.74 -21.32 -14.24
C LYS A 97 -14.52 -21.53 -12.94
#